data_AF-A0A7D4A804-F1
#
_entry.id   AF-A0A7D4A804-F1
#
_cell.length_a   1.000
_cell.length_b   1.000
_cell.length_c   1.000
_cell.angle_alpha   90.00
_cell.angle_beta   90.00
_cell.angle_gamma   90.00
#
_symmetry.space_group_name_H-M   'P 1'
#
loop_
_entity.id
_entity.type
_entity.pdbx_description
1 polymer ?
#
loop_
_entity_poly.entity_id
_entity_poly.type
_entity_poly.pdbx_seq_one_letter_code
_entity_poly.pdbx_strand_id
1 'polypeptide(L)'
;MLRRGLMWLEQWPRDAEALAAVRAELAARKEALDAELAGLAGTIEEARDAAQGAEERVVEAEAEAERLVAVEREAEEELAGPRAEAERLQAVADAAGAEASELTRVADEAFARCTQLDERARTAQEELQGAQQVEASLKDELARAQEALPAAMEEADRLAAVDADASAEGHAAYYRLVSAESALAAVRRKMTLPQRLHVAAPPSQLKSVRAEVRARARDADEAAKRAQEAKDAAERAEAHRQGLAAFVAEGGPRLAEAREAQERLTTELAWLATERETAGAEHREQARRAAESVDRATQAGLEARVAQQAARVIEERAEAARTAREEALAAAERARSDAEAAVARAAEARGELDRRSAEGAEEAAAGEVELRSAAEAEARSRENVRELYGADPAGDPDVIGERQRQVMARVEELGRLLQGGEVDGSALLPNADVVVGTPVGVGAAVPGERFGALVAVGAVDDADFLVGAVRAARWVLVGSAEDGQPGRGTFARCAVAAPRLVEDGR
;
A
#
# COMPACT_ATOMS: atom_id res chain seq x y z
N MET A 1 66.09 50.78 59.14
CA MET A 1 66.09 50.94 57.67
C MET A 1 66.39 49.61 56.95
N LEU A 2 67.47 48.90 57.29
CA LEU A 2 67.89 47.67 56.59
C LEU A 2 66.85 46.53 56.51
N ARG A 3 66.15 46.19 57.61
CA ARG A 3 65.09 45.16 57.59
C ARG A 3 63.89 45.54 56.70
N ARG A 4 63.52 46.83 56.69
CA ARG A 4 62.46 47.37 55.82
C ARG A 4 62.90 47.34 54.36
N GLY A 5 64.17 47.61 54.08
CA GLY A 5 64.74 47.51 52.74
C GLY A 5 64.83 46.07 52.21
N LEU A 6 65.22 45.10 53.05
CA LEU A 6 65.22 43.68 52.70
C LEU A 6 63.81 43.19 52.30
N MET A 7 62.79 43.59 53.05
CA MET A 7 61.38 43.28 52.73
C MET A 7 60.99 43.76 51.32
N TRP A 8 61.41 44.95 50.92
CA TRP A 8 61.14 45.48 49.57
C TRP A 8 61.90 44.74 48.46
N LEU A 9 63.14 44.30 48.73
CA LEU A 9 63.92 43.46 47.81
C LEU A 9 63.28 42.08 47.59
N GLU A 10 62.56 41.54 48.57
CA GLU A 10 61.79 40.30 48.44
C GLU A 10 60.38 40.52 47.84
N GLN A 11 59.80 41.70 48.07
CA GLN A 11 58.44 42.02 47.61
C GLN A 11 58.38 42.34 46.12
N TRP A 12 59.35 43.08 45.56
CA TRP A 12 59.32 43.44 44.14
C TRP A 12 59.30 42.24 43.18
N PRO A 13 60.15 41.21 43.33
CA PRO A 13 60.10 40.04 42.45
C PRO A 13 58.74 39.34 42.47
N ARG A 14 58.08 39.28 43.64
CA ARG A 14 56.75 38.70 43.79
C ARG A 14 55.66 39.53 43.10
N ASP A 15 55.74 40.85 43.22
CA ASP A 15 54.78 41.75 42.54
C ASP A 15 54.98 41.74 41.02
N ALA A 16 56.23 41.63 40.54
CA ALA A 16 56.56 41.50 39.12
C ALA A 16 56.07 40.16 38.53
N GLU A 17 56.26 39.05 39.25
CA GLU A 17 55.69 37.74 38.88
C GLU A 17 54.17 37.76 38.89
N ALA A 18 53.54 38.37 39.90
CA ALA A 18 52.10 38.53 39.96
C ALA A 18 51.55 39.35 38.78
N LEU A 19 52.20 40.47 38.43
CA LEU A 19 51.84 41.27 37.26
C LEU A 19 52.00 40.48 35.95
N ALA A 20 53.05 39.69 35.80
CA ALA A 20 53.24 38.84 34.63
C ALA A 20 52.16 37.74 34.55
N ALA A 21 51.80 37.13 35.67
CA ALA A 21 50.74 36.13 35.76
C ALA A 21 49.37 36.72 35.37
N VAL A 22 49.00 37.89 35.91
CA VAL A 22 47.75 38.59 35.56
C VAL A 22 47.72 38.93 34.06
N ARG A 23 48.83 39.42 33.49
CA ARG A 23 48.91 39.70 32.04
C ARG A 23 48.70 38.44 31.20
N ALA A 24 49.35 37.34 31.56
CA ALA A 24 49.22 36.08 30.84
C ALA A 24 47.80 35.51 30.93
N GLU A 25 47.17 35.59 32.11
CA GLU A 25 45.80 35.13 32.33
C GLU A 25 44.79 35.96 31.53
N LEU A 26 44.90 37.29 31.53
CA LEU A 26 44.02 38.15 30.75
C LEU A 26 44.18 37.93 29.24
N ALA A 27 45.41 37.71 28.76
CA ALA A 27 45.65 37.38 27.36
C ALA A 27 44.98 36.05 26.97
N ALA A 28 45.13 35.01 27.80
CA ALA A 28 44.51 33.70 27.56
C ALA A 28 42.98 33.76 27.61
N ARG A 29 42.41 34.48 28.58
CA ARG A 29 40.96 34.69 28.69
C ARG A 29 40.41 35.43 27.47
N LYS A 30 41.12 36.47 27.01
CA LYS A 30 40.74 37.20 25.80
C LYS A 30 40.76 36.31 24.56
N GLU A 31 41.83 35.53 24.36
CA GLU A 31 41.93 34.61 23.22
C GLU A 31 40.81 33.56 23.24
N ALA A 32 40.48 33.02 24.42
CA ALA A 32 39.36 32.09 24.57
C ALA A 32 38.01 32.74 24.24
N LEU A 33 37.75 33.96 24.71
CA LEU A 33 36.55 34.73 24.39
C LEU A 33 36.47 35.03 22.89
N ASP A 34 37.57 35.48 22.28
CA ASP A 34 37.63 35.79 20.84
C ASP A 34 37.33 34.53 19.99
N ALA A 35 37.84 33.37 20.41
CA ALA A 35 37.56 32.08 19.76
C ALA A 35 36.09 31.64 19.91
N GLU A 36 35.52 31.82 21.10
CA GLU A 36 34.10 31.52 21.37
C GLU A 36 33.16 32.40 20.53
N LEU A 37 33.42 33.72 20.49
CA LEU A 37 32.66 34.67 19.68
C LEU A 37 32.78 34.37 18.18
N ALA A 38 33.97 33.97 17.71
CA ALA A 38 34.17 33.56 16.32
C ALA A 38 33.40 32.27 15.99
N GLY A 39 33.34 31.30 16.90
CA GLY A 39 32.54 30.08 16.73
C GLY A 39 31.04 30.36 16.64
N LEU A 40 30.52 31.25 17.51
CA LEU A 40 29.12 31.69 17.47
C LEU A 40 28.81 32.46 16.17
N ALA A 41 29.71 33.32 15.72
CA ALA A 41 29.56 34.01 14.44
C ALA A 41 29.50 33.03 13.26
N GLY A 42 30.38 32.02 13.24
CA GLY A 42 30.35 30.95 12.24
C GLY A 42 29.04 30.16 12.27
N THR A 43 28.52 29.85 13.46
CA THR A 43 27.25 29.13 13.62
C THR A 43 26.06 29.94 13.07
N ILE A 44 26.07 31.27 13.25
CA ILE A 44 25.06 32.18 12.67
C ILE A 44 25.12 32.16 11.14
N GLU A 45 26.33 32.20 10.57
CA GLU A 45 26.52 32.14 9.10
C GLU A 45 26.05 30.80 8.54
N GLU A 46 26.47 29.68 9.13
CA GLU A 46 26.01 28.33 8.73
C GLU A 46 24.49 28.19 8.81
N ALA A 47 23.87 28.72 9.87
CA ALA A 47 22.42 28.68 10.03
C ALA A 47 21.69 29.58 9.01
N ARG A 48 22.27 30.72 8.61
CA ARG A 48 21.73 31.57 7.54
C ARG A 48 21.83 30.90 6.18
N ASP A 49 22.97 30.31 5.86
CA ASP A 49 23.16 29.57 4.61
C ASP A 49 22.20 28.38 4.53
N ALA A 50 22.00 27.67 5.65
CA ALA A 50 21.02 26.59 5.75
C ALA A 50 19.57 27.07 5.55
N ALA A 51 19.21 28.25 6.09
CA ALA A 51 17.90 28.85 5.89
C ALA A 51 17.68 29.22 4.42
N GLN A 52 18.66 29.88 3.79
CA GLN A 52 18.59 30.25 2.38
C GLN A 52 18.47 29.01 1.48
N GLY A 53 19.31 27.99 1.71
CA GLY A 53 19.24 26.73 0.94
C GLY A 53 17.93 25.96 1.17
N ALA A 54 17.29 26.11 2.31
CA ALA A 54 15.96 25.56 2.56
C ALA A 54 14.86 26.36 1.82
N GLU A 55 14.93 27.69 1.80
CA GLU A 55 14.02 28.55 1.03
C GLU A 55 14.10 28.28 -0.48
N GLU A 56 15.31 28.11 -1.03
CA GLU A 56 15.51 27.73 -2.43
C GLU A 56 14.84 26.39 -2.75
N ARG A 57 14.98 25.39 -1.87
CA ARG A 57 14.29 24.09 -2.01
C ARG A 57 12.77 24.21 -1.93
N VAL A 58 12.22 25.14 -1.15
CA VAL A 58 10.77 25.42 -1.13
C VAL A 58 10.31 25.90 -2.50
N VAL A 59 11.00 26.89 -3.07
CA VAL A 59 10.66 27.46 -4.38
C VAL A 59 10.74 26.40 -5.48
N GLU A 60 11.78 25.57 -5.48
CA GLU A 60 11.93 24.47 -6.44
C GLU A 60 10.80 23.44 -6.34
N ALA A 61 10.44 23.04 -5.12
CA ALA A 61 9.40 22.05 -4.88
C ALA A 61 8.00 22.59 -5.23
N GLU A 62 7.71 23.86 -4.94
CA GLU A 62 6.47 24.52 -5.35
C GLU A 62 6.37 24.66 -6.87
N ALA A 63 7.45 25.07 -7.54
CA ALA A 63 7.48 25.16 -8.99
C ALA A 63 7.28 23.79 -9.65
N GLU A 64 7.83 22.71 -9.07
CA GLU A 64 7.58 21.35 -9.54
C GLU A 64 6.12 20.93 -9.33
N ALA A 65 5.54 21.22 -8.16
CA ALA A 65 4.12 20.96 -7.91
C ALA A 65 3.21 21.69 -8.92
N GLU A 66 3.52 22.94 -9.27
CA GLU A 66 2.79 23.71 -10.29
C GLU A 66 2.95 23.11 -11.69
N ARG A 67 4.15 22.70 -12.08
CA ARG A 67 4.38 21.99 -13.35
C ARG A 67 3.55 20.72 -13.43
N LEU A 68 3.48 19.95 -12.34
CA LEU A 68 2.74 18.69 -12.29
C LEU A 68 1.22 18.89 -12.36
N VAL A 69 0.67 20.02 -11.91
CA VAL A 69 -0.74 20.39 -12.15
C VAL A 69 -1.02 20.53 -13.65
N ALA A 70 -0.11 21.15 -14.40
CA ALA A 70 -0.27 21.29 -15.84
C ALA A 70 -0.24 19.93 -16.55
N VAL A 71 0.66 19.03 -16.14
CA VAL A 71 0.77 17.65 -16.66
C VAL A 71 -0.47 16.81 -16.31
N GLU A 72 -0.96 16.90 -15.08
CA GLU A 72 -2.20 16.23 -14.65
C GLU A 72 -3.37 16.67 -15.55
N ARG A 73 -3.55 17.99 -15.72
CA ARG A 73 -4.63 18.54 -16.55
C ARG A 73 -4.51 18.14 -18.03
N GLU A 74 -3.31 18.21 -18.60
CA GLU A 74 -3.07 17.79 -19.99
C GLU A 74 -3.41 16.30 -20.17
N ALA A 75 -3.02 15.45 -19.21
CA ALA A 75 -3.37 14.04 -19.25
C ALA A 75 -4.88 13.80 -19.10
N GLU A 76 -5.58 14.53 -18.22
CA GLU A 76 -7.04 14.43 -18.09
C GLU A 76 -7.79 14.91 -19.34
N GLU A 77 -7.31 15.96 -20.01
CA GLU A 77 -7.86 16.44 -21.28
C GLU A 77 -7.64 15.41 -22.41
N GLU A 78 -6.45 14.82 -22.50
CA GLU A 78 -6.14 13.76 -23.47
C GLU A 78 -6.97 12.49 -23.24
N LEU A 79 -7.33 12.19 -21.98
CA LEU A 79 -8.05 10.98 -21.58
C LEU A 79 -9.50 10.94 -22.09
N ALA A 80 -10.13 12.11 -22.29
CA ALA A 80 -11.52 12.20 -22.71
C ALA A 80 -11.79 11.51 -24.05
N GLY A 81 -10.87 11.64 -25.02
CA GLY A 81 -11.01 11.08 -26.36
C GLY A 81 -11.01 9.53 -26.37
N PRO A 82 -9.94 8.88 -25.89
CA PRO A 82 -9.86 7.42 -25.83
C PRO A 82 -10.96 6.77 -24.97
N ARG A 83 -11.39 7.41 -23.88
CA ARG A 83 -12.53 6.92 -23.07
C ARG A 83 -13.84 6.95 -23.85
N ALA A 84 -14.17 8.07 -24.47
CA ALA A 84 -15.38 8.18 -25.27
C ALA A 84 -15.38 7.20 -26.44
N GLU A 85 -14.22 6.99 -27.07
CA GLU A 85 -14.06 6.03 -28.17
C GLU A 85 -14.21 4.58 -27.69
N ALA A 86 -13.61 4.23 -26.54
CA ALA A 86 -13.78 2.92 -25.92
C ALA A 86 -15.26 2.62 -25.59
N GLU A 87 -15.97 3.58 -25.00
CA GLU A 87 -17.41 3.46 -24.69
C GLU A 87 -18.25 3.29 -25.96
N ARG A 88 -17.95 4.08 -27.00
CA ARG A 88 -18.63 3.98 -28.31
C ARG A 88 -18.44 2.61 -28.95
N LEU A 89 -17.22 2.10 -28.99
CA LEU A 89 -16.90 0.80 -29.60
C LEU A 89 -17.47 -0.37 -28.78
N GLN A 90 -17.45 -0.27 -27.45
CA GLN A 90 -18.09 -1.26 -26.58
C GLN A 90 -19.60 -1.32 -26.83
N ALA A 91 -20.27 -0.17 -26.94
CA ALA A 91 -21.69 -0.12 -27.26
C ALA A 91 -22.01 -0.75 -28.64
N VAL A 92 -21.14 -0.55 -29.64
CA VAL A 92 -21.27 -1.20 -30.97
C VAL A 92 -21.10 -2.71 -30.84
N ALA A 93 -20.11 -3.17 -30.07
CA ALA A 93 -19.86 -4.59 -29.84
C ALA A 93 -21.06 -5.26 -29.15
N ASP A 94 -21.61 -4.63 -28.11
CA ASP A 94 -22.76 -5.13 -27.35
C ASP A 94 -24.03 -5.18 -28.22
N ALA A 95 -24.28 -4.14 -29.02
CA ALA A 95 -25.40 -4.11 -29.95
C ALA A 95 -25.30 -5.22 -31.02
N ALA A 96 -24.11 -5.41 -31.61
CA ALA A 96 -23.87 -6.47 -32.59
C ALA A 96 -23.94 -7.87 -31.96
N GLY A 97 -23.55 -8.02 -30.69
CA GLY A 97 -23.69 -9.27 -29.93
C GLY A 97 -25.16 -9.61 -29.64
N ALA A 98 -25.98 -8.61 -29.30
CA ALA A 98 -27.41 -8.79 -29.11
C ALA A 98 -28.11 -9.16 -30.44
N GLU A 99 -27.76 -8.48 -31.53
CA GLU A 99 -28.27 -8.80 -32.88
C GLU A 99 -27.88 -10.24 -33.29
N ALA A 100 -26.63 -10.64 -33.07
CA ALA A 100 -26.17 -12.01 -33.35
C ALA A 100 -26.94 -13.08 -32.56
N SER A 101 -27.26 -12.80 -31.29
CA SER A 101 -28.01 -13.71 -30.43
C SER A 101 -29.43 -13.93 -30.94
N GLU A 102 -30.12 -12.84 -31.33
CA GLU A 102 -31.46 -12.94 -31.92
C GLU A 102 -31.45 -13.67 -33.27
N LEU A 103 -30.49 -13.37 -34.14
CA LEU A 103 -30.35 -14.04 -35.44
C LEU A 103 -30.06 -15.53 -35.28
N THR A 104 -29.25 -15.91 -34.30
CA THR A 104 -28.96 -17.32 -33.98
C THR A 104 -30.23 -18.03 -33.51
N ARG A 105 -31.00 -17.41 -32.60
CA ARG A 105 -32.28 -17.96 -32.14
C ARG A 105 -33.25 -18.21 -33.30
N VAL A 106 -33.38 -17.25 -34.22
CA VAL A 106 -34.24 -17.41 -35.41
C VAL A 106 -33.70 -18.48 -36.36
N ALA A 107 -32.38 -18.58 -36.52
CA ALA A 107 -31.76 -19.64 -37.31
C ALA A 107 -32.03 -21.03 -36.72
N ASP A 108 -31.99 -21.18 -35.40
CA ASP A 108 -32.30 -22.42 -34.68
C ASP A 108 -33.79 -22.80 -34.82
N GLU A 109 -34.70 -21.83 -34.76
CA GLU A 109 -36.13 -22.04 -35.01
C GLU A 109 -36.39 -22.53 -36.44
N ALA A 110 -35.74 -21.92 -37.45
CA ALA A 110 -35.83 -22.36 -38.84
C ALA A 110 -35.24 -23.77 -39.04
N PHE A 111 -34.15 -24.10 -38.33
CA PHE A 111 -33.58 -25.45 -38.34
C PHE A 111 -34.51 -26.48 -37.70
N ALA A 112 -35.13 -26.15 -36.55
CA ALA A 112 -36.11 -27.02 -35.91
C ALA A 112 -37.33 -27.28 -36.81
N ARG A 113 -37.79 -26.27 -37.57
CA ARG A 113 -38.83 -26.46 -38.58
C ARG A 113 -38.37 -27.40 -39.70
N CYS A 114 -37.12 -27.27 -40.15
CA CYS A 114 -36.55 -28.19 -41.13
C CYS A 114 -36.59 -29.64 -40.67
N THR A 115 -36.18 -29.91 -39.42
CA THR A 115 -36.19 -31.28 -38.87
C THR A 115 -37.61 -31.83 -38.73
N GLN A 116 -38.59 -31.01 -38.34
CA GLN A 116 -40.00 -31.41 -38.27
C GLN A 116 -40.56 -31.76 -39.66
N LEU A 117 -40.23 -30.97 -40.68
CA LEU A 117 -40.63 -31.25 -42.07
C LEU A 117 -39.99 -32.54 -42.59
N ASP A 118 -38.71 -32.78 -42.28
CA ASP A 118 -38.00 -34.01 -42.65
C ASP A 118 -38.63 -35.24 -41.98
N GLU A 119 -39.00 -35.15 -40.70
CA GLU A 119 -39.71 -36.22 -39.97
C GLU A 119 -41.09 -36.50 -40.58
N ARG A 120 -41.87 -35.45 -40.88
CA ARG A 120 -43.20 -35.57 -41.51
C ARG A 120 -43.10 -36.19 -42.90
N ALA A 121 -42.11 -35.78 -43.69
CA ALA A 121 -41.86 -36.33 -45.02
C ALA A 121 -41.51 -37.83 -44.94
N ARG A 122 -40.71 -38.25 -43.95
CA ARG A 122 -40.41 -39.67 -43.73
C ARG A 122 -41.69 -40.47 -43.43
N THR A 123 -42.55 -39.98 -42.53
CA THR A 123 -43.82 -40.64 -42.22
C THR A 123 -44.74 -40.72 -43.43
N ALA A 124 -44.89 -39.63 -44.19
CA ALA A 124 -45.71 -39.64 -45.41
C ALA A 124 -45.15 -40.61 -46.48
N GLN A 125 -43.82 -40.75 -46.57
CA GLN A 125 -43.17 -41.70 -47.46
C GLN A 125 -43.41 -43.16 -47.05
N GLU A 126 -43.36 -43.46 -45.74
CA GLU A 126 -43.68 -44.79 -45.20
C GLU A 126 -45.17 -45.15 -45.43
N GLU A 127 -46.08 -44.20 -45.19
CA GLU A 127 -47.51 -44.36 -45.47
C GLU A 127 -47.77 -44.58 -46.97
N LEU A 128 -47.06 -43.86 -47.85
CA LEU A 128 -47.18 -44.00 -49.30
C LEU A 128 -46.73 -45.40 -49.76
N GLN A 129 -45.60 -45.88 -49.24
CA GLN A 129 -45.13 -47.24 -49.51
C GLN A 129 -46.12 -48.29 -49.01
N GLY A 130 -46.73 -48.08 -47.83
CA GLY A 130 -47.79 -48.94 -47.31
C GLY A 130 -49.01 -48.99 -48.23
N ALA A 131 -49.48 -47.83 -48.70
CA ALA A 131 -50.61 -47.74 -49.63
C ALA A 131 -50.32 -48.40 -50.99
N GLN A 132 -49.09 -48.28 -51.50
CA GLN A 132 -48.64 -48.96 -52.72
C GLN A 132 -48.59 -50.48 -52.56
N GLN A 133 -48.13 -50.98 -51.41
CA GLN A 133 -48.11 -52.42 -51.12
C GLN A 133 -49.53 -52.99 -51.02
N VAL A 134 -50.45 -52.26 -50.37
CA VAL A 134 -51.87 -52.62 -50.28
C VAL A 134 -52.53 -52.61 -51.66
N GLU A 135 -52.26 -51.62 -52.51
CA GLU A 135 -52.80 -51.61 -53.87
C GLU A 135 -52.27 -52.81 -54.68
N ALA A 136 -50.97 -53.09 -54.60
CA ALA A 136 -50.35 -54.17 -55.35
C ALA A 136 -50.90 -55.55 -54.94
N SER A 137 -51.03 -55.83 -53.63
CA SER A 137 -51.58 -57.09 -53.15
C SER A 137 -53.06 -57.24 -53.48
N LEU A 138 -53.87 -56.20 -53.22
CA LEU A 138 -55.32 -56.25 -53.44
C LEU A 138 -55.67 -56.33 -54.93
N LYS A 139 -54.92 -55.69 -55.82
CA LYS A 139 -55.22 -55.73 -57.26
C LYS A 139 -55.16 -57.15 -57.82
N ASP A 140 -54.10 -57.89 -57.50
CA ASP A 140 -53.91 -59.26 -58.01
C ASP A 140 -54.82 -60.27 -57.29
N GLU A 141 -55.10 -60.08 -56.01
CA GLU A 141 -56.03 -60.91 -55.26
C GLU A 141 -57.49 -60.66 -55.66
N LEU A 142 -57.89 -59.41 -55.90
CA LEU A 142 -59.24 -59.05 -56.33
C LEU A 142 -59.53 -59.58 -57.73
N ALA A 143 -58.57 -59.47 -58.66
CA ALA A 143 -58.71 -60.05 -60.00
C ALA A 143 -58.92 -61.57 -59.94
N ARG A 144 -58.12 -62.28 -59.13
CA ARG A 144 -58.26 -63.73 -58.91
C ARG A 144 -59.60 -64.09 -58.25
N ALA A 145 -60.05 -63.32 -57.26
CA ALA A 145 -61.33 -63.55 -56.60
C ALA A 145 -62.53 -63.29 -57.52
N GLN A 146 -62.45 -62.26 -58.37
CA GLN A 146 -63.47 -61.96 -59.38
C GLN A 146 -63.55 -63.07 -60.45
N GLU A 147 -62.42 -63.62 -60.87
CA GLU A 147 -62.39 -64.75 -61.82
C GLU A 147 -62.89 -66.06 -61.19
N ALA A 148 -62.60 -66.30 -59.91
CA ALA A 148 -63.00 -67.52 -59.21
C ALA A 148 -64.47 -67.51 -58.75
N LEU A 149 -65.06 -66.33 -58.50
CA LEU A 149 -66.41 -66.20 -57.93
C LEU A 149 -67.50 -66.88 -58.78
N PRO A 150 -67.57 -66.75 -60.12
CA PRO A 150 -68.58 -67.44 -60.92
C PRO A 150 -68.49 -68.96 -60.81
N ALA A 151 -67.27 -69.52 -60.85
CA ALA A 151 -67.05 -70.95 -60.70
C ALA A 151 -67.43 -71.45 -59.28
N ALA A 152 -67.14 -70.64 -58.25
CA ALA A 152 -67.56 -70.94 -56.89
C ALA A 152 -69.09 -70.83 -56.69
N MET A 153 -69.76 -69.91 -57.40
CA MET A 153 -71.23 -69.81 -57.43
C MET A 153 -71.85 -71.05 -58.07
N GLU A 154 -71.37 -71.45 -59.26
CA GLU A 154 -71.86 -72.64 -59.95
C GLU A 154 -71.64 -73.93 -59.14
N GLU A 155 -70.49 -74.05 -58.48
CA GLU A 155 -70.20 -75.21 -57.63
C GLU A 155 -71.02 -75.20 -56.34
N ALA A 156 -71.25 -74.05 -55.72
CA ALA A 156 -72.15 -73.93 -54.58
C ALA A 156 -73.60 -74.28 -54.95
N ASP A 157 -74.10 -73.79 -56.09
CA ASP A 157 -75.45 -74.11 -56.59
C ASP A 157 -75.58 -75.61 -56.93
N ARG A 158 -74.54 -76.20 -57.55
CA ARG A 158 -74.49 -77.64 -57.83
C ARG A 158 -74.49 -78.47 -56.55
N LEU A 159 -73.65 -78.14 -55.58
CA LEU A 159 -73.57 -78.88 -54.32
C LEU A 159 -74.81 -78.67 -53.44
N ALA A 160 -75.45 -77.51 -53.50
CA ALA A 160 -76.75 -77.27 -52.86
C ALA A 160 -77.86 -78.13 -53.49
N ALA A 161 -77.85 -78.32 -54.81
CA ALA A 161 -78.76 -79.25 -55.48
C ALA A 161 -78.49 -80.71 -55.07
N VAL A 162 -77.22 -81.11 -54.96
CA VAL A 162 -76.82 -82.45 -54.49
C VAL A 162 -77.20 -82.67 -53.02
N ASP A 163 -77.05 -81.67 -52.15
CA ASP A 163 -77.52 -81.72 -50.76
C ASP A 163 -79.05 -81.85 -50.69
N ALA A 164 -79.79 -81.07 -51.48
CA ALA A 164 -81.24 -81.17 -51.56
C ALA A 164 -81.70 -82.57 -52.02
N ASP A 165 -81.05 -83.14 -53.04
CA ASP A 165 -81.33 -84.49 -53.54
C ASP A 165 -80.93 -85.57 -52.53
N ALA A 166 -79.77 -85.46 -51.89
CA ALA A 166 -79.30 -86.40 -50.88
C ALA A 166 -80.16 -86.36 -49.61
N SER A 167 -80.61 -85.17 -49.20
CA SER A 167 -81.56 -84.97 -48.11
C SER A 167 -82.93 -85.55 -48.47
N ALA A 168 -83.42 -85.33 -49.70
CA ALA A 168 -84.66 -85.94 -50.18
C ALA A 168 -84.59 -87.48 -50.22
N GLU A 169 -83.50 -88.07 -50.69
CA GLU A 169 -83.29 -89.52 -50.67
C GLU A 169 -83.09 -90.04 -49.23
N GLY A 170 -82.44 -89.27 -48.35
CA GLY A 170 -82.34 -89.54 -46.91
C GLY A 170 -83.72 -89.62 -46.24
N HIS A 171 -84.60 -88.64 -46.51
CA HIS A 171 -85.98 -88.63 -46.06
C HIS A 171 -86.78 -89.81 -46.66
N ALA A 172 -86.62 -90.10 -47.95
CA ALA A 172 -87.29 -91.22 -48.60
C ALA A 172 -86.83 -92.58 -48.04
N ALA A 173 -85.53 -92.77 -47.80
CA ALA A 173 -84.96 -93.96 -47.19
C ALA A 173 -85.44 -94.14 -45.75
N TYR A 174 -85.52 -93.04 -44.99
CA TYR A 174 -86.12 -93.03 -43.64
C TYR A 174 -87.58 -93.49 -43.67
N TYR A 175 -88.41 -92.96 -44.56
CA TYR A 175 -89.81 -93.41 -44.67
C TYR A 175 -89.96 -94.87 -45.14
N ARG A 176 -89.09 -95.34 -46.05
CA ARG A 176 -89.02 -96.76 -46.46
C ARG A 176 -88.63 -97.67 -45.29
N LEU A 177 -87.69 -97.25 -44.45
CA LEU A 177 -87.32 -97.95 -43.22
C LEU A 177 -88.49 -98.00 -42.24
N VAL A 178 -89.12 -96.86 -41.93
CA VAL A 178 -90.28 -96.77 -41.03
C VAL A 178 -91.44 -97.65 -41.53
N SER A 179 -91.66 -97.72 -42.85
CA SER A 179 -92.63 -98.63 -43.46
C SER A 179 -92.26 -100.11 -43.26
N ALA A 180 -91.00 -100.48 -43.47
CA ALA A 180 -90.51 -101.85 -43.24
C ALA A 180 -90.54 -102.24 -41.75
N GLU A 181 -90.21 -101.32 -40.85
CA GLU A 181 -90.33 -101.51 -39.39
C GLU A 181 -91.78 -101.69 -38.97
N SER A 182 -92.69 -100.91 -39.56
CA SER A 182 -94.13 -101.06 -39.35
C SER A 182 -94.64 -102.41 -39.86
N ALA A 183 -94.15 -102.89 -41.01
CA ALA A 183 -94.43 -104.23 -41.53
C ALA A 183 -93.89 -105.35 -40.62
N LEU A 184 -92.66 -105.19 -40.09
CA LEU A 184 -92.08 -106.11 -39.09
C LEU A 184 -92.89 -106.11 -37.79
N ALA A 185 -93.34 -104.96 -37.33
CA ALA A 185 -94.20 -104.82 -36.16
C ALA A 185 -95.56 -105.49 -36.39
N ALA A 186 -96.16 -105.36 -37.58
CA ALA A 186 -97.39 -106.03 -37.96
C ALA A 186 -97.26 -107.56 -37.99
N VAL A 187 -96.16 -108.09 -38.53
CA VAL A 187 -95.85 -109.53 -38.49
C VAL A 187 -95.63 -110.02 -37.06
N ARG A 188 -94.92 -109.25 -36.21
CA ARG A 188 -94.74 -109.56 -34.79
C ARG A 188 -96.05 -109.57 -34.01
N ARG A 189 -97.01 -108.69 -34.34
CA ARG A 189 -98.35 -108.65 -33.72
C ARG A 189 -99.21 -109.87 -34.05
N LYS A 190 -99.02 -110.49 -35.23
CA LYS A 190 -99.76 -111.69 -35.69
C LYS A 190 -99.17 -113.02 -35.17
N MET A 191 -98.11 -112.98 -34.36
CA MET A 191 -97.49 -114.19 -33.81
C MET A 191 -98.26 -114.75 -32.62
N THR A 192 -98.45 -116.07 -32.59
CA THR A 192 -99.05 -116.77 -31.45
C THR A 192 -98.05 -116.93 -30.30
N LEU A 193 -98.53 -117.08 -29.05
CA LEU A 193 -97.70 -117.18 -27.85
C LEU A 193 -96.57 -118.25 -27.94
N PRO A 194 -96.80 -119.46 -28.50
CA PRO A 194 -95.74 -120.47 -28.67
C PRO A 194 -94.63 -120.07 -29.66
N GLN A 195 -94.96 -119.24 -30.67
CA GLN A 195 -94.00 -118.73 -31.67
C GLN A 195 -93.16 -117.57 -31.13
N ARG A 196 -93.74 -116.73 -30.25
CA ARG A 196 -92.99 -115.65 -29.57
C ARG A 196 -92.00 -116.19 -28.54
N LEU A 197 -92.30 -117.34 -27.94
CA LEU A 197 -91.44 -118.07 -26.99
C LEU A 197 -90.41 -118.99 -27.67
N HIS A 198 -90.29 -118.97 -29.00
CA HIS A 198 -89.35 -119.81 -29.78
C HIS A 198 -89.54 -121.33 -29.66
N VAL A 199 -90.72 -121.80 -29.24
CA VAL A 199 -91.04 -123.23 -29.06
C VAL A 199 -91.63 -123.84 -30.35
N ALA A 200 -92.20 -123.02 -31.24
CA ALA A 200 -92.70 -123.43 -32.56
C ALA A 200 -91.97 -122.70 -33.69
N ALA A 201 -91.92 -123.32 -34.88
CA ALA A 201 -91.28 -122.72 -36.05
C ALA A 201 -91.88 -121.34 -36.35
N PRO A 202 -91.04 -120.30 -36.54
CA PRO A 202 -91.51 -118.96 -36.82
C PRO A 202 -92.23 -118.89 -38.17
N PRO A 203 -93.10 -117.88 -38.39
CA PRO A 203 -93.70 -117.63 -39.70
C PRO A 203 -92.59 -117.55 -40.76
N SER A 204 -92.75 -118.26 -41.89
CA SER A 204 -91.74 -118.33 -42.95
C SER A 204 -91.31 -116.95 -43.45
N GLN A 205 -92.21 -115.97 -43.40
CA GLN A 205 -91.99 -114.58 -43.81
C GLN A 205 -91.15 -113.75 -42.82
N LEU A 206 -91.01 -114.15 -41.54
CA LEU A 206 -90.33 -113.36 -40.51
C LEU A 206 -88.84 -113.16 -40.82
N LYS A 207 -88.15 -114.20 -41.30
CA LYS A 207 -86.72 -114.12 -41.65
C LYS A 207 -86.51 -113.15 -42.81
N SER A 208 -87.41 -113.17 -43.79
CA SER A 208 -87.42 -112.26 -44.94
C SER A 208 -87.63 -110.81 -44.51
N VAL A 209 -88.66 -110.52 -43.71
CA VAL A 209 -88.97 -109.14 -43.25
C VAL A 209 -87.90 -108.60 -42.30
N ARG A 210 -87.27 -109.44 -41.48
CA ARG A 210 -86.09 -109.03 -40.67
C ARG A 210 -84.88 -108.71 -41.53
N ALA A 211 -84.65 -109.48 -42.59
CA ALA A 211 -83.58 -109.18 -43.55
C ALA A 211 -83.88 -107.88 -44.31
N GLU A 212 -85.14 -107.65 -44.66
CA GLU A 212 -85.61 -106.42 -45.30
C GLU A 212 -85.44 -105.19 -44.40
N VAL A 213 -85.86 -105.23 -43.11
CA VAL A 213 -85.60 -104.12 -42.18
C VAL A 213 -84.11 -103.86 -41.98
N ARG A 214 -83.28 -104.91 -41.90
CA ARG A 214 -81.81 -104.73 -41.81
C ARG A 214 -81.22 -104.15 -43.09
N ALA A 215 -81.73 -104.53 -44.26
CA ALA A 215 -81.32 -103.95 -45.53
C ALA A 215 -81.74 -102.47 -45.60
N ARG A 216 -83.01 -102.16 -45.31
CA ARG A 216 -83.52 -100.77 -45.28
C ARG A 216 -82.85 -99.91 -44.21
N ALA A 217 -82.42 -100.47 -43.09
CA ALA A 217 -81.68 -99.75 -42.05
C ALA A 217 -80.27 -99.40 -42.53
N ARG A 218 -79.57 -100.32 -43.20
CA ARG A 218 -78.29 -100.02 -43.86
C ARG A 218 -78.46 -99.00 -44.98
N ASP A 219 -79.49 -99.14 -45.81
CA ASP A 219 -79.79 -98.17 -46.87
C ASP A 219 -80.07 -96.78 -46.29
N ALA A 220 -80.77 -96.69 -45.15
CA ALA A 220 -81.06 -95.44 -44.46
C ALA A 220 -79.81 -94.85 -43.79
N ASP A 221 -78.96 -95.66 -43.15
CA ASP A 221 -77.69 -95.22 -42.56
C ASP A 221 -76.72 -94.73 -43.65
N GLU A 222 -76.65 -95.41 -44.78
CA GLU A 222 -75.84 -95.03 -45.94
C GLU A 222 -76.40 -93.78 -46.63
N ALA A 223 -77.72 -93.62 -46.71
CA ALA A 223 -78.35 -92.39 -47.20
C ALA A 223 -78.12 -91.20 -46.25
N ALA A 224 -78.19 -91.42 -44.93
CA ALA A 224 -77.92 -90.39 -43.92
C ALA A 224 -76.45 -89.93 -43.95
N LYS A 225 -75.50 -90.85 -44.10
CA LYS A 225 -74.08 -90.50 -44.28
C LYS A 225 -73.85 -89.68 -45.56
N ARG A 226 -74.44 -90.11 -46.68
CA ARG A 226 -74.36 -89.36 -47.95
C ARG A 226 -75.00 -87.97 -47.85
N ALA A 227 -76.12 -87.83 -47.14
CA ALA A 227 -76.74 -86.54 -46.89
C ALA A 227 -75.85 -85.63 -46.02
N GLN A 228 -75.24 -86.16 -44.96
CA GLN A 228 -74.33 -85.37 -44.11
C GLN A 228 -73.07 -84.93 -44.88
N GLU A 229 -72.47 -85.83 -45.66
CA GLU A 229 -71.30 -85.51 -46.50
C GLU A 229 -71.63 -84.46 -47.58
N ALA A 230 -72.82 -84.55 -48.19
CA ALA A 230 -73.32 -83.58 -49.16
C ALA A 230 -73.57 -82.20 -48.50
N LYS A 231 -74.15 -82.19 -47.30
CA LYS A 231 -74.37 -80.98 -46.50
C LYS A 231 -73.05 -80.30 -46.13
N ASP A 232 -72.08 -81.03 -45.59
CA ASP A 232 -70.77 -80.48 -45.20
C ASP A 232 -69.98 -79.99 -46.44
N ALA A 233 -70.21 -80.58 -47.61
CA ALA A 233 -69.67 -80.09 -48.88
C ALA A 233 -70.36 -78.80 -49.35
N ALA A 234 -71.69 -78.72 -49.27
CA ALA A 234 -72.47 -77.54 -49.62
C ALA A 234 -72.18 -76.35 -48.70
N GLU A 235 -72.09 -76.56 -47.38
CA GLU A 235 -71.75 -75.50 -46.41
C GLU A 235 -70.33 -74.94 -46.63
N ARG A 236 -69.36 -75.80 -46.96
CA ARG A 236 -68.00 -75.35 -47.31
C ARG A 236 -67.97 -74.57 -48.61
N ALA A 237 -68.70 -75.01 -49.64
CA ALA A 237 -68.80 -74.30 -50.91
C ALA A 237 -69.49 -72.94 -50.74
N GLU A 238 -70.55 -72.88 -49.94
CA GLU A 238 -71.27 -71.65 -49.62
C GLU A 238 -70.42 -70.68 -48.80
N ALA A 239 -69.68 -71.16 -47.79
CA ALA A 239 -68.74 -70.33 -47.03
C ALA A 239 -67.62 -69.78 -47.93
N HIS A 240 -67.11 -70.59 -48.87
CA HIS A 240 -66.12 -70.16 -49.85
C HIS A 240 -66.70 -69.08 -50.79
N ARG A 241 -67.92 -69.29 -51.30
CA ARG A 241 -68.64 -68.32 -52.14
C ARG A 241 -68.89 -67.00 -51.40
N GLN A 242 -69.36 -67.06 -50.15
CA GLN A 242 -69.60 -65.88 -49.32
C GLN A 242 -68.29 -65.14 -48.99
N GLY A 243 -67.21 -65.87 -48.70
CA GLY A 243 -65.89 -65.28 -48.47
C GLY A 243 -65.35 -64.56 -49.71
N LEU A 244 -65.46 -65.17 -50.90
CA LEU A 244 -65.09 -64.52 -52.17
C LEU A 244 -65.98 -63.32 -52.48
N ALA A 245 -67.30 -63.42 -52.27
CA ALA A 245 -68.24 -62.33 -52.51
C ALA A 245 -67.99 -61.13 -51.58
N ALA A 246 -67.73 -61.38 -50.29
CA ALA A 246 -67.37 -60.34 -49.32
C ALA A 246 -66.03 -59.69 -49.68
N PHE A 247 -65.02 -60.48 -50.05
CA PHE A 247 -63.72 -59.97 -50.49
C PHE A 247 -63.84 -59.12 -51.77
N VAL A 248 -64.67 -59.51 -52.74
CA VAL A 248 -64.93 -58.71 -53.95
C VAL A 248 -65.67 -57.41 -53.62
N ALA A 249 -66.65 -57.46 -52.71
CA ALA A 249 -67.42 -56.29 -52.30
C ALA A 249 -66.58 -55.26 -51.52
N GLU A 250 -65.69 -55.72 -50.62
CA GLU A 250 -64.84 -54.86 -49.80
C GLU A 250 -63.54 -54.45 -50.50
N GLY A 251 -63.02 -55.27 -51.42
CA GLY A 251 -61.75 -55.03 -52.09
C GLY A 251 -61.78 -53.83 -53.04
N GLY A 252 -62.92 -53.54 -53.67
CA GLY A 252 -63.11 -52.34 -54.50
C GLY A 252 -62.94 -51.03 -53.71
N PRO A 253 -63.72 -50.83 -52.63
CA PRO A 253 -63.55 -49.69 -51.72
C PRO A 253 -62.13 -49.56 -51.15
N ARG A 254 -61.53 -50.66 -50.67
CA ARG A 254 -60.16 -50.63 -50.13
C ARG A 254 -59.10 -50.25 -51.17
N LEU A 255 -59.27 -50.70 -52.43
CA LEU A 255 -58.39 -50.32 -53.53
C LEU A 255 -58.53 -48.82 -53.88
N ALA A 256 -59.76 -48.29 -53.82
CA ALA A 256 -60.01 -46.87 -54.03
C ALA A 256 -59.40 -46.01 -52.90
N GLU A 257 -59.57 -46.41 -51.64
CA GLU A 257 -58.96 -45.77 -50.47
C GLU A 257 -57.42 -45.76 -50.57
N ALA A 258 -56.82 -46.88 -51.00
CA ALA A 258 -55.37 -46.97 -51.19
C ALA A 258 -54.87 -46.00 -52.29
N ARG A 259 -55.61 -45.85 -53.40
CA ARG A 259 -55.27 -44.89 -54.47
C ARG A 259 -55.44 -43.45 -54.04
N GLU A 260 -56.53 -43.12 -53.36
CA GLU A 260 -56.76 -41.78 -52.80
C GLU A 260 -55.68 -41.41 -51.79
N ALA A 261 -55.27 -42.37 -50.94
CA ALA A 261 -54.14 -42.20 -50.04
C ALA A 261 -52.83 -41.92 -50.80
N GLN A 262 -52.54 -42.65 -51.87
CA GLN A 262 -51.35 -42.41 -52.70
C GLN A 262 -51.36 -41.01 -53.35
N GLU A 263 -52.47 -40.57 -53.94
CA GLU A 263 -52.59 -39.25 -54.56
C GLU A 263 -52.40 -38.12 -53.54
N ARG A 264 -53.07 -38.24 -52.38
CA ARG A 264 -52.93 -37.30 -51.27
C ARG A 264 -51.50 -37.24 -50.73
N LEU A 265 -50.89 -38.38 -50.47
CA LEU A 265 -49.52 -38.45 -49.91
C LEU A 265 -48.47 -37.98 -50.91
N THR A 266 -48.65 -38.25 -52.20
CA THR A 266 -47.76 -37.72 -53.25
C THR A 266 -47.83 -36.19 -53.30
N THR A 267 -49.04 -35.63 -53.18
CA THR A 267 -49.25 -34.18 -53.12
C THR A 267 -48.64 -33.58 -51.84
N GLU A 268 -48.84 -34.23 -50.69
CA GLU A 268 -48.25 -33.81 -49.41
C GLU A 268 -46.72 -33.84 -49.45
N LEU A 269 -46.10 -34.90 -50.00
CA LEU A 269 -44.65 -35.00 -50.15
C LEU A 269 -44.07 -33.90 -51.04
N ALA A 270 -44.73 -33.56 -52.15
CA ALA A 270 -44.32 -32.46 -53.00
C ALA A 270 -44.38 -31.10 -52.25
N TRP A 271 -45.45 -30.87 -51.48
CA TRP A 271 -45.58 -29.67 -50.66
C TRP A 271 -44.52 -29.63 -49.54
N LEU A 272 -44.31 -30.72 -48.81
CA LEU A 272 -43.29 -30.83 -47.75
C LEU A 272 -41.89 -30.55 -48.29
N ALA A 273 -41.56 -31.02 -49.50
CA ALA A 273 -40.28 -30.72 -50.14
C ALA A 273 -40.09 -29.22 -50.39
N THR A 274 -41.11 -28.53 -50.89
CA THR A 274 -41.06 -27.07 -51.13
C THR A 274 -40.96 -26.25 -49.84
N GLU A 275 -41.70 -26.64 -48.80
CA GLU A 275 -41.61 -26.01 -47.48
C GLU A 275 -40.23 -26.23 -46.85
N ARG A 276 -39.66 -27.43 -47.02
CA ARG A 276 -38.35 -27.79 -46.49
C ARG A 276 -37.22 -27.01 -47.15
N GLU A 277 -37.31 -26.79 -48.46
CA GLU A 277 -36.37 -25.95 -49.19
C GLU A 277 -36.44 -24.49 -48.71
N THR A 278 -37.66 -23.98 -48.51
CA THR A 278 -37.89 -22.62 -48.01
C THR A 278 -37.32 -22.43 -46.61
N ALA A 279 -37.66 -23.31 -45.67
CA ALA A 279 -37.12 -23.28 -44.31
C ALA A 279 -35.59 -23.45 -44.27
N GLY A 280 -35.04 -24.26 -45.19
CA GLY A 280 -33.59 -24.44 -45.33
C GLY A 280 -32.88 -23.19 -45.87
N ALA A 281 -33.52 -22.45 -46.78
CA ALA A 281 -33.01 -21.17 -47.25
C ALA A 281 -33.05 -20.11 -46.16
N GLU A 282 -34.15 -20.04 -45.38
CA GLU A 282 -34.27 -19.15 -44.22
C GLU A 282 -33.18 -19.43 -43.19
N HIS A 283 -32.99 -20.69 -42.78
CA HIS A 283 -31.94 -21.07 -41.83
C HIS A 283 -30.54 -20.62 -42.29
N ARG A 284 -30.18 -20.90 -43.56
CA ARG A 284 -28.86 -20.52 -44.10
C ARG A 284 -28.65 -19.01 -44.13
N GLU A 285 -29.67 -18.24 -44.49
CA GLU A 285 -29.58 -16.79 -44.52
C GLU A 285 -29.45 -16.19 -43.12
N GLN A 286 -30.24 -16.68 -42.15
CA GLN A 286 -30.17 -16.20 -40.77
C GLN A 286 -28.84 -16.59 -40.10
N ALA A 287 -28.36 -17.82 -40.33
CA ALA A 287 -27.06 -18.27 -39.85
C ALA A 287 -25.90 -17.42 -40.43
N ARG A 288 -25.97 -17.05 -41.71
CA ARG A 288 -25.00 -16.16 -42.35
C ARG A 288 -24.99 -14.78 -41.70
N ARG A 289 -26.16 -14.16 -41.50
CA ARG A 289 -26.28 -12.86 -40.84
C ARG A 289 -25.82 -12.91 -39.38
N ALA A 290 -26.14 -13.99 -38.67
CA ALA A 290 -25.67 -14.21 -37.31
C ALA A 290 -24.14 -14.21 -37.26
N ALA A 291 -23.49 -14.96 -38.15
CA ALA A 291 -22.02 -14.98 -38.26
C ALA A 291 -21.43 -13.59 -38.57
N GLU A 292 -21.98 -12.88 -39.55
CA GLU A 292 -21.57 -11.50 -39.87
C GLU A 292 -21.72 -10.55 -38.66
N SER A 293 -22.76 -10.73 -37.84
CA SER A 293 -22.99 -9.95 -36.62
C SER A 293 -22.00 -10.31 -35.50
N VAL A 294 -21.66 -11.60 -35.33
CA VAL A 294 -20.61 -12.04 -34.40
C VAL A 294 -19.24 -11.48 -34.78
N ASP A 295 -18.91 -11.47 -36.08
CA ASP A 295 -17.65 -10.90 -36.56
C ASP A 295 -17.58 -9.40 -36.28
N ARG A 296 -18.67 -8.65 -36.55
CA ARG A 296 -18.78 -7.23 -36.19
C ARG A 296 -18.61 -7.01 -34.68
N ALA A 297 -19.28 -7.80 -33.85
CA ALA A 297 -19.16 -7.72 -32.40
C ALA A 297 -17.72 -7.96 -31.93
N THR A 298 -17.05 -8.95 -32.53
CA THR A 298 -15.67 -9.31 -32.19
C THR A 298 -14.69 -8.22 -32.60
N GLN A 299 -14.82 -7.66 -33.80
CA GLN A 299 -13.97 -6.56 -34.28
C GLN A 299 -14.12 -5.32 -33.40
N ALA A 300 -15.36 -4.87 -33.18
CA ALA A 300 -15.64 -3.73 -32.31
C ALA A 300 -15.15 -3.96 -30.87
N GLY A 301 -15.28 -5.19 -30.35
CA GLY A 301 -14.79 -5.55 -29.03
C GLY A 301 -13.25 -5.53 -28.92
N LEU A 302 -12.52 -5.92 -29.96
CA LEU A 302 -11.07 -5.81 -30.00
C LEU A 302 -10.62 -4.35 -30.07
N GLU A 303 -11.26 -3.54 -30.92
CA GLU A 303 -10.97 -2.11 -31.03
C GLU A 303 -11.29 -1.37 -29.71
N ALA A 304 -12.41 -1.71 -29.05
CA ALA A 304 -12.77 -1.18 -27.74
C ALA A 304 -11.68 -1.45 -26.70
N ARG A 305 -11.11 -2.68 -26.68
CA ARG A 305 -10.01 -3.01 -25.76
C ARG A 305 -8.74 -2.20 -26.03
N VAL A 306 -8.41 -1.95 -27.30
CA VAL A 306 -7.27 -1.10 -27.66
C VAL A 306 -7.50 0.33 -27.19
N ALA A 307 -8.70 0.88 -27.39
CA ALA A 307 -9.05 2.21 -26.89
C ALA A 307 -9.02 2.28 -25.35
N GLN A 308 -9.49 1.25 -24.65
CA GLN A 308 -9.39 1.13 -23.19
C GLN A 308 -7.95 1.07 -22.70
N GLN A 309 -7.07 0.33 -23.39
CA GLN A 309 -5.65 0.28 -23.05
C GLN A 309 -4.98 1.64 -23.23
N ALA A 310 -5.30 2.37 -24.30
CA ALA A 310 -4.81 3.73 -24.52
C ALA A 310 -5.30 4.67 -23.40
N ALA A 311 -6.58 4.61 -23.04
CA ALA A 311 -7.14 5.38 -21.92
C ALA A 311 -6.42 5.06 -20.60
N ARG A 312 -6.17 3.77 -20.31
CA ARG A 312 -5.51 3.34 -19.08
C ARG A 312 -4.08 3.88 -18.95
N VAL A 313 -3.30 3.88 -20.03
CA VAL A 313 -1.92 4.42 -20.01
C VAL A 313 -1.92 5.92 -19.67
N ILE A 314 -2.90 6.66 -20.20
CA ILE A 314 -3.04 8.10 -19.92
C ILE A 314 -3.51 8.33 -18.47
N GLU A 315 -4.43 7.50 -17.98
CA GLU A 315 -4.88 7.52 -16.58
C GLU A 315 -3.74 7.24 -15.61
N GLU A 316 -2.92 6.22 -15.87
CA GLU A 316 -1.71 5.92 -15.07
C GLU A 316 -0.72 7.10 -15.06
N ARG A 317 -0.60 7.85 -16.16
CA ARG A 317 0.22 9.08 -16.22
C ARG A 317 -0.38 10.22 -15.39
N ALA A 318 -1.70 10.41 -15.43
CA ALA A 318 -2.39 11.42 -14.62
C ALA A 318 -2.25 11.12 -13.12
N GLU A 319 -2.42 9.85 -12.73
CA GLU A 319 -2.21 9.38 -11.35
C GLU A 319 -0.75 9.57 -10.90
N ALA A 320 0.22 9.23 -11.75
CA ALA A 320 1.64 9.44 -11.43
C ALA A 320 1.97 10.93 -11.24
N ALA A 321 1.41 11.82 -12.07
CA ALA A 321 1.57 13.26 -11.92
C ALA A 321 0.96 13.76 -10.60
N ARG A 322 -0.20 13.24 -10.21
CA ARG A 322 -0.86 13.56 -8.93
C ARG A 322 -0.01 13.11 -7.73
N THR A 323 0.49 11.88 -7.73
CA THR A 323 1.36 11.38 -6.66
C THR A 323 2.65 12.18 -6.56
N ALA A 324 3.32 12.45 -7.69
CA ALA A 324 4.53 13.26 -7.71
C ALA A 324 4.28 14.68 -7.18
N ARG A 325 3.10 15.26 -7.46
CA ARG A 325 2.71 16.57 -6.95
C ARG A 325 2.55 16.56 -5.43
N GLU A 326 1.89 15.54 -4.88
CA GLU A 326 1.75 15.37 -3.43
C GLU A 326 3.13 15.25 -2.75
N GLU A 327 4.05 14.49 -3.35
CA GLU A 327 5.43 14.36 -2.87
C GLU A 327 6.19 15.69 -2.92
N ALA A 328 6.03 16.47 -4.00
CA ALA A 328 6.63 17.80 -4.14
C ALA A 328 6.08 18.77 -3.08
N LEU A 329 4.78 18.77 -2.83
CA LEU A 329 4.18 19.59 -1.76
C LEU A 329 4.69 19.19 -0.37
N ALA A 330 4.81 17.89 -0.09
CA ALA A 330 5.38 17.40 1.16
C ALA A 330 6.89 17.73 1.29
N ALA A 331 7.63 17.82 0.18
CA ALA A 331 9.01 18.29 0.18
C ALA A 331 9.08 19.80 0.49
N ALA A 332 8.19 20.61 -0.09
CA ALA A 332 8.09 22.04 0.21
C ALA A 332 7.78 22.28 1.70
N GLU A 333 6.83 21.56 2.29
CA GLU A 333 6.51 21.67 3.71
C GLU A 333 7.69 21.34 4.62
N ARG A 334 8.42 20.26 4.32
CA ARG A 334 9.64 19.90 5.06
C ARG A 334 10.72 20.97 4.93
N ALA A 335 10.92 21.51 3.72
CA ALA A 335 11.89 22.57 3.49
C ALA A 335 11.52 23.88 4.21
N ARG A 336 10.23 24.23 4.31
CA ARG A 336 9.78 25.38 5.13
C ARG A 336 10.10 25.17 6.61
N SER A 337 9.83 23.98 7.15
CA SER A 337 10.18 23.62 8.54
C SER A 337 11.69 23.69 8.79
N ASP A 338 12.51 23.20 7.83
CA ASP A 338 13.97 23.31 7.90
C ASP A 338 14.43 24.78 7.92
N ALA A 339 13.83 25.63 7.09
CA ALA A 339 14.13 27.06 7.03
C ALA A 339 13.79 27.75 8.36
N GLU A 340 12.59 27.52 8.90
CA GLU A 340 12.17 28.06 10.21
C GLU A 340 13.11 27.62 11.33
N ALA A 341 13.50 26.33 11.36
CA ALA A 341 14.44 25.80 12.34
C ALA A 341 15.85 26.39 12.20
N ALA A 342 16.31 26.65 10.97
CA ALA A 342 17.59 27.32 10.71
C ALA A 342 17.57 28.79 11.16
N VAL A 343 16.49 29.52 10.86
CA VAL A 343 16.28 30.90 11.33
C VAL A 343 16.25 30.97 12.87
N ALA A 344 15.54 30.04 13.51
CA ALA A 344 15.50 29.96 14.97
C ALA A 344 16.89 29.72 15.58
N ARG A 345 17.67 28.78 15.01
CA ARG A 345 19.05 28.53 15.44
C ARG A 345 19.96 29.75 15.25
N ALA A 346 19.82 30.47 14.14
CA ALA A 346 20.58 31.71 13.92
C ALA A 346 20.23 32.79 14.96
N ALA A 347 18.95 32.91 15.33
CA ALA A 347 18.49 33.86 16.36
C ALA A 347 18.98 33.48 17.76
N GLU A 348 18.96 32.19 18.11
CA GLU A 348 19.50 31.67 19.37
C GLU A 348 21.01 31.92 19.48
N ALA A 349 21.78 31.53 18.46
CA ALA A 349 23.22 31.79 18.41
C ALA A 349 23.55 33.29 18.45
N ARG A 350 22.69 34.14 17.88
CA ARG A 350 22.83 35.60 17.98
C ARG A 350 22.61 36.11 19.39
N GLY A 351 21.55 35.64 20.06
CA GLY A 351 21.29 35.97 21.46
C GLY A 351 22.43 35.54 22.37
N GLU A 352 23.02 34.37 22.10
CA GLU A 352 24.20 33.87 22.82
C GLU A 352 25.44 34.73 22.57
N LEU A 353 25.70 35.11 21.33
CA LEU A 353 26.82 35.99 20.96
C LEU A 353 26.71 37.35 21.65
N ASP A 354 25.52 37.96 21.64
CA ASP A 354 25.30 39.26 22.27
C ASP A 354 25.47 39.16 23.81
N ARG A 355 24.99 38.07 24.43
CA ARG A 355 25.17 37.80 25.86
C ARG A 355 26.64 37.59 26.23
N ARG A 356 27.34 36.69 25.54
CA ARG A 356 28.74 36.39 25.82
C ARG A 356 29.67 37.57 25.54
N SER A 357 29.35 38.39 24.53
CA SER A 357 30.07 39.64 24.27
C SER A 357 29.91 40.65 25.42
N ALA A 358 28.71 40.76 26.01
CA ALA A 358 28.49 41.62 27.18
C ALA A 358 29.23 41.09 28.42
N GLU A 359 29.10 39.80 28.72
CA GLU A 359 29.84 39.15 29.82
C GLU A 359 31.35 39.30 29.65
N GLY A 360 31.87 39.09 28.44
CA GLY A 360 33.28 39.26 28.12
C GLY A 360 33.77 40.72 28.27
N ALA A 361 32.93 41.71 28.00
CA ALA A 361 33.25 43.11 28.25
C ALA A 361 33.32 43.43 29.75
N GLU A 362 32.44 42.85 30.57
CA GLU A 362 32.50 42.95 32.03
C GLU A 362 33.76 42.27 32.59
N GLU A 363 34.09 41.06 32.12
CA GLU A 363 35.31 40.32 32.49
C GLU A 363 36.57 41.09 32.11
N ALA A 364 36.61 41.70 30.92
CA ALA A 364 37.72 42.52 30.46
C ALA A 364 37.87 43.78 31.34
N ALA A 365 36.77 44.46 31.67
CA ALA A 365 36.80 45.63 32.55
C ALA A 365 37.27 45.29 33.97
N ALA A 366 36.82 44.17 34.53
CA ALA A 366 37.31 43.66 35.81
C ALA A 366 38.80 43.31 35.74
N GLY A 367 39.21 42.63 34.68
CA GLY A 367 40.61 42.29 34.40
C GLY A 367 41.50 43.52 34.27
N GLU A 368 41.04 44.60 33.64
CA GLU A 368 41.78 45.87 33.56
C GLU A 368 42.01 46.50 34.93
N VAL A 369 41.04 46.39 35.86
CA VAL A 369 41.18 46.87 37.24
C VAL A 369 42.21 46.02 38.00
N GLU A 370 42.18 44.69 37.83
CA GLU A 370 43.16 43.77 38.40
C GLU A 370 44.58 44.05 37.86
N LEU A 371 44.71 44.21 36.54
CA LEU A 371 45.97 44.56 35.87
C LEU A 371 46.51 45.89 36.36
N ARG A 372 45.65 46.91 36.50
CA ARG A 372 46.04 48.23 37.01
C ARG A 372 46.52 48.12 38.46
N SER A 373 45.80 47.38 39.30
CA SER A 373 46.16 47.16 40.70
C SER A 373 47.51 46.43 40.83
N ALA A 374 47.73 45.39 40.03
CA ALA A 374 49.00 44.66 39.97
C ALA A 374 50.14 45.54 39.44
N ALA A 375 49.88 46.38 38.44
CA ALA A 375 50.87 47.32 37.90
C ALA A 375 51.21 48.43 38.91
N GLU A 376 50.24 48.95 39.65
CA GLU A 376 50.46 49.91 40.73
C GLU A 376 51.20 49.29 41.93
N ALA A 377 50.96 48.02 42.24
CA ALA A 377 51.70 47.29 43.26
C ALA A 377 53.17 47.10 42.85
N GLU A 378 53.42 46.62 41.63
CA GLU A 378 54.77 46.47 41.08
C GLU A 378 55.50 47.81 40.97
N ALA A 379 54.84 48.85 40.45
CA ALA A 379 55.44 50.18 40.33
C ALA A 379 55.83 50.75 41.69
N ARG A 380 54.99 50.60 42.72
CA ARG A 380 55.30 51.03 44.09
C ARG A 380 56.45 50.23 44.68
N SER A 381 56.48 48.91 44.54
CA SER A 381 57.60 48.11 45.08
C SER A 381 58.90 48.39 44.33
N ARG A 382 58.84 48.63 43.01
CA ARG A 382 59.96 49.06 42.16
C ARG A 382 60.52 50.41 42.57
N GLU A 383 59.63 51.39 42.79
CA GLU A 383 60.00 52.74 43.24
C GLU A 383 60.65 52.69 44.63
N ASN A 384 60.09 51.94 45.58
CA ASN A 384 60.69 51.75 46.90
C ASN A 384 62.09 51.09 46.82
N VAL A 385 62.30 50.10 45.94
CA VAL A 385 63.62 49.51 45.71
C VAL A 385 64.58 50.53 45.09
N ARG A 386 64.12 51.33 44.12
CA ARG A 386 64.91 52.38 43.47
C ARG A 386 65.31 53.50 44.44
N GLU A 387 64.40 53.95 45.30
CA GLU A 387 64.68 54.98 46.30
C GLU A 387 65.67 54.52 47.38
N LEU A 388 65.54 53.27 47.84
CA LEU A 388 66.37 52.72 48.92
C LEU A 388 67.77 52.27 48.45
N TYR A 389 67.90 51.85 47.19
CA TYR A 389 69.12 51.20 46.67
C TYR A 389 69.72 51.88 45.44
N GLY A 390 69.09 52.92 44.89
CA GLY A 390 69.63 53.77 43.83
C GLY A 390 69.69 53.13 42.43
N ALA A 391 69.20 51.89 42.28
CA ALA A 391 69.20 51.14 41.03
C ALA A 391 67.80 50.64 40.69
N ASP A 392 67.47 50.61 39.40
CA ASP A 392 66.17 50.16 38.91
C ASP A 392 66.17 48.64 38.70
N PRO A 393 65.41 47.87 39.50
CA PRO A 393 65.43 46.40 39.45
C PRO A 393 64.94 45.81 38.12
N ALA A 394 64.16 46.57 37.33
CA ALA A 394 63.65 46.09 36.05
C ALA A 394 64.68 46.14 34.91
N GLY A 395 65.71 46.98 35.03
CA GLY A 395 66.77 47.13 34.02
C GLY A 395 67.98 46.23 34.27
N ASP A 396 68.16 45.77 35.50
CA ASP A 396 69.26 44.91 35.92
C ASP A 396 68.80 44.00 37.09
N PRO A 397 68.22 42.82 36.79
CA PRO A 397 67.67 41.92 37.80
C PRO A 397 68.71 41.35 38.77
N ASP A 398 69.97 41.22 38.33
CA ASP A 398 71.07 40.67 39.13
C ASP A 398 71.44 41.58 40.31
N VAL A 399 71.11 42.88 40.20
CA VAL A 399 71.30 43.89 41.25
C VAL A 399 70.49 43.55 42.50
N ILE A 400 69.33 42.91 42.39
CA ILE A 400 68.53 42.56 43.57
C ILE A 400 69.24 41.51 44.40
N GLY A 401 69.70 40.44 43.75
CA GLY A 401 70.43 39.36 44.41
C GLY A 401 71.74 39.88 45.02
N GLU A 402 72.43 40.80 44.36
CA GLU A 402 73.64 41.42 44.89
C GLU A 402 73.36 42.33 46.10
N ARG A 403 72.35 43.21 46.00
CA ARG A 403 71.96 44.12 47.08
C ARG A 403 71.39 43.37 48.28
N GLN A 404 70.61 42.31 48.08
CA GLN A 404 70.12 41.46 49.16
C GLN A 404 71.28 40.81 49.92
N ARG A 405 72.28 40.27 49.22
CA ARG A 405 73.51 39.73 49.84
C ARG A 405 74.29 40.81 50.62
N GLN A 406 74.43 42.01 50.04
CA GLN A 406 75.11 43.14 50.70
C GLN A 406 74.37 43.63 51.96
N VAL A 407 73.03 43.76 51.89
CA VAL A 407 72.18 44.18 53.01
C VAL A 407 72.17 43.13 54.12
N MET A 408 72.06 41.85 53.78
CA MET A 408 72.15 40.75 54.74
C MET A 408 73.52 40.72 55.43
N ALA A 409 74.61 40.84 54.68
CA ALA A 409 75.97 40.92 55.24
C ALA A 409 76.12 42.13 56.19
N ARG A 410 75.54 43.28 55.84
CA ARG A 410 75.56 44.49 56.69
C ARG A 410 74.69 44.36 57.94
N VAL A 411 73.53 43.70 57.84
CA VAL A 411 72.68 43.39 59.00
C VAL A 411 73.39 42.43 59.95
N GLU A 412 74.08 41.41 59.43
CA GLU A 412 74.89 40.49 60.23
C GLU A 412 76.09 41.17 60.89
N GLU A 413 76.76 42.09 60.18
CA GLU A 413 77.88 42.89 60.72
C GLU A 413 77.42 43.80 61.87
N LEU A 414 76.35 44.58 61.68
CA LEU A 414 75.78 45.43 62.72
C LEU A 414 75.20 44.62 63.89
N GLY A 415 74.64 43.43 63.60
CA GLY A 415 74.17 42.49 64.61
C GLY A 415 75.31 41.97 65.49
N ARG A 416 76.48 41.68 64.90
CA ARG A 416 77.70 41.28 65.65
C ARG A 416 78.22 42.40 66.54
N LEU A 417 78.19 43.66 66.08
CA LEU A 417 78.63 44.83 66.86
C LEU A 417 77.74 45.12 68.08
N LEU A 418 76.45 44.76 68.03
CA LEU A 418 75.50 44.99 69.12
C LEU A 418 75.42 43.85 70.14
N GLN A 419 75.95 42.66 69.84
CA GLN A 419 75.90 41.49 70.74
C GLN A 419 77.08 41.38 71.72
N GLY A 420 78.11 42.24 71.60
CA GLY A 420 79.20 42.35 72.58
C GLY A 420 78.83 43.30 73.72
N GLY A 421 78.65 42.79 74.93
CA GLY A 421 78.02 43.45 76.09
C GLY A 421 78.66 44.72 76.71
N GLU A 422 79.49 45.47 75.99
CA GLU A 422 79.82 46.87 76.31
C GLU A 422 79.86 47.64 74.99
N VAL A 423 78.89 48.54 74.81
CA VAL A 423 78.74 49.28 73.56
C VAL A 423 79.78 50.39 73.52
N ASP A 424 80.89 50.14 72.81
CA ASP A 424 81.85 51.19 72.48
C ASP A 424 81.21 52.16 71.49
N GLY A 425 80.77 53.31 72.01
CA GLY A 425 80.16 54.37 71.20
C GLY A 425 81.05 54.83 70.04
N SER A 426 82.37 54.69 70.17
CA SER A 426 83.34 55.10 69.13
C SER A 426 83.31 54.22 67.88
N ALA A 427 82.84 52.96 67.97
CA ALA A 427 82.73 52.06 66.81
C ALA A 427 81.40 52.24 66.05
N LEU A 428 80.34 52.68 66.72
CA LEU A 428 79.01 52.87 66.13
C LEU A 428 78.80 54.27 65.56
N LEU A 429 79.44 55.29 66.12
CA LEU A 429 79.31 56.69 65.71
C LEU A 429 79.67 56.94 64.22
N PRO A 430 80.80 56.42 63.68
CA PRO A 430 81.14 56.60 62.27
C PRO A 430 80.17 55.90 61.31
N ASN A 431 79.38 54.95 61.82
CA ASN A 431 78.43 54.14 61.06
C ASN A 431 76.97 54.59 61.27
N ALA A 432 76.74 55.62 62.07
CA ALA A 432 75.42 56.15 62.37
C ALA A 432 75.03 57.24 61.36
N ASP A 433 73.96 57.01 60.60
CA ASP A 433 73.44 58.01 59.65
C ASP A 433 72.84 59.24 60.37
N VAL A 434 72.38 59.06 61.62
CA VAL A 434 71.81 60.11 62.47
C VAL A 434 72.25 59.88 63.90
N VAL A 435 72.78 60.94 64.52
CA VAL A 435 73.13 60.97 65.95
C VAL A 435 72.18 61.93 66.64
N VAL A 436 71.44 61.43 67.64
CA VAL A 436 70.44 62.23 68.38
C VAL A 436 70.91 62.40 69.83
N GLY A 437 70.96 63.64 70.30
CA GLY A 437 71.32 63.96 71.67
C GLY A 437 71.25 65.47 71.94
N THR A 438 71.54 65.88 73.19
CA THR A 438 71.65 67.30 73.53
C THR A 438 72.91 67.91 72.90
N PRO A 439 72.95 69.21 72.56
CA PRO A 439 74.13 69.82 71.92
C PRO A 439 75.42 69.62 72.73
N VAL A 440 75.31 69.72 74.05
CA VAL A 440 76.42 69.44 74.99
C VAL A 440 76.74 67.96 75.06
N GLY A 441 75.73 67.07 75.10
CA GLY A 441 75.92 65.62 75.18
C GLY A 441 76.63 65.05 73.94
N VAL A 442 76.23 65.50 72.75
CA VAL A 442 76.89 65.12 71.49
C VAL A 442 78.27 65.76 71.39
N GLY A 443 78.40 67.04 71.78
CA GLY A 443 79.67 67.76 71.78
C GLY A 443 80.74 67.16 72.69
N ALA A 444 80.32 66.58 73.83
CA ALA A 444 81.18 65.92 74.81
C ALA A 444 81.49 64.46 74.47
N ALA A 445 80.52 63.72 73.93
CA ALA A 445 80.70 62.32 73.57
C ALA A 445 81.63 62.12 72.36
N VAL A 446 81.77 63.14 71.49
CA VAL A 446 82.46 62.97 70.20
C VAL A 446 83.39 64.16 69.88
N PRO A 447 84.62 64.19 70.42
CA PRO A 447 85.56 65.28 70.17
C PRO A 447 86.12 65.20 68.74
N GLY A 448 85.74 66.13 67.86
CA GLY A 448 86.40 66.34 66.56
C GLY A 448 85.65 65.86 65.31
N GLU A 449 84.51 65.19 65.45
CA GLU A 449 83.65 64.89 64.29
C GLU A 449 82.91 66.13 63.78
N ARG A 450 82.79 66.22 62.45
CA ARG A 450 82.01 67.24 61.76
C ARG A 450 80.75 66.59 61.17
N PHE A 451 79.60 67.14 61.51
CA PHE A 451 78.32 66.72 60.98
C PHE A 451 78.02 67.45 59.67
N GLY A 452 77.40 66.76 58.71
CA GLY A 452 77.01 67.38 57.43
C GLY A 452 75.93 68.46 57.63
N ALA A 453 74.99 68.19 58.54
CA ALA A 453 73.93 69.12 58.93
C ALA A 453 73.61 68.98 60.41
N LEU A 454 73.34 70.12 61.07
CA LEU A 454 72.73 70.18 62.39
C LEU A 454 71.27 70.55 62.22
N VAL A 455 70.37 69.77 62.82
CA VAL A 455 68.97 70.14 62.96
C VAL A 455 68.75 70.50 64.42
N ALA A 456 68.59 71.79 64.70
CA ALA A 456 68.31 72.29 66.04
C ALA A 456 66.82 72.62 66.15
N VAL A 457 66.16 72.08 67.17
CA VAL A 457 64.70 72.16 67.35
C VAL A 457 64.39 72.72 68.73
N GLY A 458 63.58 73.79 68.79
CA GLY A 458 63.12 74.40 70.05
C GLY A 458 64.02 75.51 70.60
N ALA A 459 63.76 75.93 71.85
CA ALA A 459 64.48 76.99 72.54
C ALA A 459 65.88 76.51 72.97
N VAL A 460 66.87 76.67 72.10
CA VAL A 460 68.29 76.41 72.38
C VAL A 460 68.97 77.75 72.65
N ASP A 461 69.76 77.84 73.71
CA ASP A 461 70.53 79.06 73.95
C ASP A 461 71.65 79.23 72.91
N ASP A 462 72.06 80.48 72.65
CA ASP A 462 73.09 80.77 71.63
C ASP A 462 74.41 80.02 71.88
N ALA A 463 74.81 79.83 73.13
CA ALA A 463 76.05 79.15 73.50
C ALA A 463 75.96 77.63 73.23
N ASP A 464 74.87 76.98 73.62
CA ASP A 464 74.58 75.57 73.39
C ASP A 464 74.36 75.27 71.91
N PHE A 465 73.67 76.16 71.20
CA PHE A 465 73.54 76.07 69.75
C PHE A 465 74.92 76.12 69.09
N LEU A 466 75.77 77.08 69.49
CA LEU A 466 77.13 77.21 68.97
C LEU A 466 77.98 75.94 69.17
N VAL A 467 77.79 75.18 70.26
CA VAL A 467 78.50 73.89 70.48
C VAL A 467 78.26 72.91 69.34
N GLY A 468 77.02 72.79 68.88
CA GLY A 468 76.66 71.96 67.74
C GLY A 468 76.97 72.64 66.40
N ALA A 469 76.69 73.93 66.29
CA ALA A 469 76.72 74.70 65.05
C ALA A 469 78.13 74.76 64.45
N VAL A 470 79.17 74.98 65.27
CA VAL A 470 80.56 75.02 64.79
C VAL A 470 81.04 73.69 64.20
N ARG A 471 80.32 72.60 64.46
CA ARG A 471 80.65 71.26 63.98
C ARG A 471 79.82 70.86 62.77
N ALA A 472 78.91 71.70 62.29
CA ALA A 472 78.07 71.40 61.13
C ALA A 472 78.23 72.40 60.00
N ALA A 473 78.26 71.92 58.76
CA ALA A 473 78.38 72.76 57.57
C ALA A 473 77.05 73.45 57.19
N ARG A 474 75.92 72.92 57.65
CA ARG A 474 74.57 73.44 57.38
C ARG A 474 73.74 73.35 58.65
N TRP A 475 72.93 74.38 58.91
CA TRP A 475 72.05 74.41 60.07
C TRP A 475 70.61 74.56 59.61
N VAL A 476 69.74 73.73 60.16
CA VAL A 476 68.29 73.87 60.04
C VAL A 476 67.77 74.21 61.42
N LEU A 477 67.28 75.43 61.57
CA LEU A 477 66.70 75.94 62.80
C LEU A 477 65.18 75.83 62.72
N VAL A 478 64.57 75.21 63.73
CA VAL A 478 63.12 75.02 63.79
C VAL A 478 62.60 75.65 65.09
N GLY A 479 62.01 76.86 65.00
CA GLY A 479 61.49 77.65 66.14
C GLY A 479 60.68 78.92 65.77
N SER A 480 60.00 79.55 66.75
CA SER A 480 59.12 80.74 66.60
C SER A 480 59.80 82.04 67.10
N ALA A 481 59.52 83.19 66.46
CA ALA A 481 60.17 84.48 66.76
C ALA A 481 59.52 85.31 67.90
N GLU A 482 58.37 84.89 68.43
CA GLU A 482 57.56 85.69 69.38
C GLU A 482 57.62 85.22 70.85
N ASP A 483 58.72 84.64 71.31
CA ASP A 483 58.94 84.36 72.74
C ASP A 483 59.45 85.63 73.46
N GLY A 484 58.51 86.54 73.76
CA GLY A 484 58.76 87.89 74.27
C GLY A 484 59.11 88.01 75.76
N GLN A 485 60.36 88.40 76.07
CA GLN A 485 60.74 89.21 77.23
C GLN A 485 61.68 90.35 76.78
N PRO A 486 61.38 91.64 77.08
CA PRO A 486 62.16 92.77 76.58
C PRO A 486 63.57 92.78 77.20
N GLY A 487 64.58 92.47 76.39
CA GLY A 487 66.00 92.46 76.77
C GLY A 487 66.73 91.11 76.57
N ARG A 488 66.02 90.02 76.21
CA ARG A 488 66.58 88.70 75.90
C ARG A 488 65.85 88.02 74.73
N GLY A 489 65.77 88.70 73.59
CA GLY A 489 65.31 88.08 72.35
C GLY A 489 66.41 87.25 71.70
N THR A 490 66.08 86.01 71.31
CA THR A 490 66.93 84.94 70.75
C THR A 490 67.71 85.33 69.49
N PHE A 491 67.48 86.52 68.92
CA PHE A 491 68.27 87.10 67.82
C PHE A 491 68.40 88.63 67.90
N ALA A 492 68.18 89.23 69.07
CA ALA A 492 68.07 90.70 69.23
C ALA A 492 69.34 91.47 68.82
N ARG A 493 70.51 90.85 68.86
CA ARG A 493 71.78 91.44 68.36
C ARG A 493 72.03 91.18 66.87
N CYS A 494 71.47 90.11 66.31
CA CYS A 494 71.56 89.81 64.88
C CYS A 494 70.68 90.76 64.04
N ALA A 495 69.53 91.19 64.58
CA ALA A 495 68.68 92.21 63.96
C ALA A 495 69.37 93.59 63.79
N VAL A 496 70.36 93.91 64.64
CA VAL A 496 71.11 95.18 64.61
C VAL A 496 72.32 95.12 63.65
N ALA A 497 72.90 93.93 63.42
CA ALA A 497 74.09 93.76 62.60
C ALA A 497 73.79 93.51 61.10
N ALA A 498 72.60 93.03 60.76
CA ALA A 498 72.19 92.75 59.39
C ALA A 498 70.68 92.95 59.19
N PRO A 499 70.19 94.21 59.07
CA PRO A 499 68.75 94.51 58.96
C PRO A 499 68.07 93.89 57.73
N ARG A 500 68.83 93.45 56.71
CA ARG A 500 68.31 92.81 55.49
C ARG A 500 67.90 91.33 55.65
N LEU A 501 68.04 90.75 56.85
CA LEU A 501 67.61 89.37 57.15
C LEU A 501 66.35 89.31 58.02
N VAL A 502 65.75 90.47 58.34
CA VAL A 502 64.53 90.57 59.16
C VAL A 502 63.35 91.14 58.36
N GLU A 503 63.58 91.71 57.18
CA GLU A 503 62.52 92.02 56.20
C GLU A 503 62.45 90.92 55.13
N ASP A 504 61.77 89.84 55.48
CA ASP A 504 60.84 89.07 54.61
C ASP A 504 60.31 87.89 55.44
N GLY A 505 59.23 88.17 56.17
CA GLY A 505 58.52 87.21 57.01
C GLY A 505 57.02 87.33 56.78
N ARG A 506 56.58 86.98 55.58
CA ARG A 506 55.32 86.26 55.37
C ARG A 506 55.64 84.78 55.20
#